data_AF-A0A1E3XGN7-F1
#
_entry.id   AF-A0A1E3XGN7-F1
#
_cell.length_a   1.000
_cell.length_b   1.000
_cell.length_c   1.000
_cell.angle_alpha   90.00
_cell.angle_beta   90.00
_cell.angle_gamma   90.00
#
_symmetry.space_group_name_H-M   'P 1'
#
loop_
_entity.id
_entity.type
_entity.pdbx_description
1 polymer ?
#
loop_
_entity_poly.entity_id
_entity_poly.type
_entity_poly.pdbx_seq_one_letter_code
_entity_poly.pdbx_strand_id
1 'polypeptide(L)'
;MKSRLKKEHHPDLEFVKKHNADHLNKDWQIPEGALWEQSDVVHDILTFLAEQMIVMNKEKQKEIRGFLNWFEGYNRIKIEDMKNKTKIKSYYGLNWNEFLDILVQNESKITKRNINDLKIKEHIEGEYENSLAKLNPLLDKIKSTDRLINQIVYKLYGLTDEEIAIVERENS
;
A
#
# COMPACT_ATOMS: atom_id res chain seq x y z
N MET A 1 -23.16 31.16 -20.60
CA MET A 1 -22.82 29.76 -20.26
C MET A 1 -21.33 29.67 -19.94
N LYS A 2 -20.96 29.88 -18.67
CA LYS A 2 -19.69 29.49 -18.02
C LYS A 2 -19.74 29.90 -16.53
N SER A 3 -20.65 29.28 -15.77
CA SER A 3 -20.60 29.29 -14.31
C SER A 3 -20.18 27.90 -13.84
N ARG A 4 -18.88 27.60 -13.88
CA ARG A 4 -18.33 26.32 -13.37
C ARG A 4 -17.53 26.47 -12.08
N LEU A 5 -17.57 27.60 -11.36
CA LEU A 5 -16.60 27.86 -10.29
C LEU A 5 -17.10 28.69 -9.11
N LYS A 6 -18.30 28.40 -8.57
CA LYS A 6 -18.63 28.80 -7.20
C LYS A 6 -19.54 27.76 -6.55
N LYS A 7 -18.95 26.76 -5.90
CA LYS A 7 -19.65 25.97 -4.89
C LYS A 7 -19.39 26.68 -3.56
N GLU A 8 -20.21 27.68 -3.27
CA GLU A 8 -20.23 28.31 -1.95
C GLU A 8 -20.93 27.32 -1.01
N HIS A 9 -20.19 26.76 -0.05
CA HIS A 9 -20.72 25.84 0.94
C HIS A 9 -20.54 26.44 2.34
N HIS A 10 -21.63 26.50 3.08
CA HIS A 10 -21.69 27.00 4.44
C HIS A 10 -21.70 25.81 5.39
N PRO A 11 -20.71 25.65 6.28
CA PRO A 11 -20.74 24.60 7.28
C PRO A 11 -21.96 24.79 8.19
N ASP A 12 -22.57 23.68 8.61
CA ASP A 12 -23.72 23.70 9.50
C ASP A 12 -23.36 24.41 10.82
N LEU A 13 -24.15 25.42 11.18
CA LEU A 13 -23.99 26.23 12.38
C LEU A 13 -24.02 25.39 13.66
N GLU A 14 -24.81 24.31 13.72
CA GLU A 14 -24.81 23.43 14.88
C GLU A 14 -23.51 22.62 14.99
N PHE A 15 -22.94 22.20 13.86
CA PHE A 15 -21.67 21.49 13.81
C PHE A 15 -20.50 22.37 14.26
N VAL A 16 -20.45 23.60 13.74
CA VAL A 16 -19.46 24.62 14.13
C VAL A 16 -19.51 24.88 15.63
N LYS A 17 -20.71 25.04 16.19
CA LYS A 17 -20.91 25.26 17.63
C LYS A 17 -20.48 24.05 18.46
N LYS A 18 -20.81 22.84 18.02
CA LYS A 18 -20.44 21.60 18.71
C LYS A 18 -18.93 21.37 18.70
N HIS A 19 -18.27 21.58 17.55
CA HIS A 19 -16.81 21.53 17.42
C HIS A 19 -16.15 22.54 18.35
N ASN A 20 -16.62 23.79 18.35
CA ASN A 20 -16.07 24.88 19.14
C ASN A 20 -16.28 24.72 20.65
N ALA A 21 -17.39 24.09 21.03
CA ALA A 21 -17.70 23.78 22.42
C ALA A 21 -16.89 22.59 22.97
N ASP A 22 -16.25 21.81 22.10
CA ASP A 22 -15.42 20.68 22.50
C ASP A 22 -14.12 21.17 23.16
N HIS A 23 -13.83 20.66 24.36
CA HIS A 23 -12.64 21.03 25.11
C HIS A 23 -11.33 20.65 24.43
N LEU A 24 -11.34 19.68 23.50
CA LEU A 24 -10.19 19.26 22.71
C LEU A 24 -9.88 20.25 21.56
N ASN A 25 -10.87 21.05 21.17
CA ASN A 25 -10.74 22.02 20.07
C ASN A 25 -10.50 23.45 20.58
N LYS A 26 -10.12 23.63 21.84
CA LYS A 26 -9.85 24.97 22.40
C LYS A 26 -8.77 25.73 21.63
N ASP A 27 -7.81 25.00 21.07
CA ASP A 27 -6.70 25.55 20.31
C ASP A 27 -7.04 25.74 18.81
N TRP A 28 -8.20 25.26 18.35
CA TRP A 28 -8.71 25.45 16.99
C TRP A 28 -10.22 25.67 17.00
N GLN A 29 -10.65 26.91 16.80
CA GLN A 29 -12.06 27.29 16.73
C GLN A 29 -12.48 27.63 15.29
N ILE A 30 -13.62 27.11 14.88
CA ILE A 30 -14.25 27.37 13.59
C ILE A 30 -15.01 28.71 13.63
N PRO A 31 -14.65 29.73 12.81
CA PRO A 31 -15.39 30.99 12.80
C PRO A 31 -16.82 30.80 12.28
N GLU A 32 -17.83 31.23 13.04
CA GLU A 32 -19.23 31.18 12.60
C GLU A 32 -19.43 32.05 11.35
N GLY A 33 -19.84 31.43 10.24
CA GLY A 33 -20.12 32.12 8.98
C GLY A 33 -18.94 32.24 8.00
N ALA A 34 -17.77 31.67 8.29
CA ALA A 34 -16.69 31.57 7.32
C ALA A 34 -16.99 30.48 6.26
N LEU A 35 -16.70 30.75 4.98
CA LEU A 35 -16.69 29.74 3.91
C LEU A 35 -15.58 28.74 4.20
N TRP A 36 -15.94 27.49 4.51
CA TRP A 36 -14.99 26.47 4.96
C TRP A 36 -14.31 25.77 3.79
N GLU A 37 -13.19 26.36 3.35
CA GLU A 37 -12.34 25.83 2.26
C GLU A 37 -11.40 24.69 2.74
N GLN A 38 -11.14 24.54 4.05
CA GLN A 38 -10.11 23.62 4.56
C GLN A 38 -10.51 22.14 4.53
N SER A 39 -11.78 21.79 4.80
CA SER A 39 -12.22 20.39 4.78
C SER A 39 -12.24 19.81 3.36
N ASP A 40 -12.63 20.63 2.37
CA ASP A 40 -12.66 20.26 0.95
C ASP A 40 -11.24 20.03 0.41
N VAL A 41 -10.27 20.88 0.75
CA VAL A 41 -8.86 20.67 0.35
C VAL A 41 -8.30 19.37 0.94
N VAL A 42 -8.62 19.04 2.19
CA VAL A 42 -8.18 17.77 2.79
C VAL A 42 -8.86 16.58 2.14
N HIS A 43 -10.17 16.67 1.85
CA HIS A 43 -10.90 15.63 1.13
C HIS A 43 -10.34 15.40 -0.28
N ASP A 44 -10.00 16.46 -1.01
CA ASP A 44 -9.40 16.38 -2.35
C ASP A 44 -8.01 15.74 -2.29
N ILE A 45 -7.20 16.08 -1.29
CA ILE A 45 -5.90 15.45 -1.07
C ILE A 45 -6.05 13.97 -0.73
N LEU A 46 -6.96 13.61 0.19
CA LEU A 46 -7.20 12.20 0.55
C LEU A 46 -7.73 11.39 -0.64
N THR A 47 -8.62 11.99 -1.44
CA THR A 47 -9.13 11.38 -2.67
C THR A 47 -7.98 11.13 -3.65
N PHE A 48 -7.13 12.14 -3.88
CA PHE A 48 -5.96 12.00 -4.73
C PHE A 48 -5.01 10.91 -4.23
N LEU A 49 -4.70 10.86 -2.94
CA LEU A 49 -3.83 9.83 -2.36
C LEU A 49 -4.44 8.43 -2.48
N ALA A 50 -5.76 8.28 -2.30
CA ALA A 50 -6.47 7.02 -2.50
C ALA A 50 -6.39 6.55 -3.96
N GLU A 51 -6.57 7.47 -4.92
CA GLU A 51 -6.39 7.18 -6.35
C GLU A 51 -4.96 6.73 -6.66
N GLN A 52 -3.94 7.42 -6.13
CA GLN A 52 -2.55 7.00 -6.28
C GLN A 52 -2.29 5.62 -5.67
N MET A 53 -2.85 5.33 -4.49
CA MET A 53 -2.77 4.00 -3.86
C MET A 53 -3.39 2.91 -4.74
N ILE A 54 -4.51 3.18 -5.42
CA ILE A 54 -5.10 2.23 -6.37
C ILE A 54 -4.16 2.00 -7.55
N VAL A 55 -3.56 3.06 -8.11
CA VAL A 55 -2.62 2.95 -9.23
C VAL A 55 -1.38 2.13 -8.84
N MET A 56 -0.72 2.50 -7.74
CA MET A 56 0.48 1.79 -7.26
C MET A 56 0.18 0.33 -6.91
N ASN A 57 -0.98 0.03 -6.30
CA ASN A 57 -1.38 -1.34 -6.03
C ASN A 57 -1.63 -2.12 -7.33
N LYS A 58 -2.22 -1.52 -8.35
CA LYS A 58 -2.36 -2.16 -9.68
C LYS A 58 -1.00 -2.46 -10.30
N GLU A 59 -0.04 -1.55 -10.22
CA GLU A 59 1.32 -1.75 -10.70
C GLU A 59 2.05 -2.86 -9.94
N LYS A 60 1.98 -2.85 -8.61
CA LYS A 60 2.49 -3.94 -7.75
C LYS A 60 1.91 -5.29 -8.17
N GLN A 61 0.59 -5.38 -8.31
CA GLN A 61 -0.07 -6.62 -8.73
C GLN A 61 0.25 -7.03 -10.17
N LYS A 62 0.57 -6.08 -11.05
CA LYS A 62 1.02 -6.35 -12.40
C LYS A 62 2.42 -6.99 -12.39
N GLU A 63 3.36 -6.43 -11.63
CA GLU A 63 4.72 -6.98 -11.54
C GLU A 63 4.73 -8.37 -10.87
N ILE A 64 3.99 -8.54 -9.76
CA ILE A 64 3.83 -9.85 -9.11
C ILE A 64 3.31 -10.89 -10.10
N ARG A 65 2.22 -10.59 -10.82
CA ARG A 65 1.68 -11.52 -11.83
C ARG A 65 2.66 -11.77 -12.96
N GLY A 66 3.40 -10.75 -13.39
CA GLY A 66 4.43 -10.87 -14.42
C GLY A 66 5.50 -11.89 -14.04
N PHE A 67 6.09 -11.72 -12.86
CA PHE A 67 7.10 -12.66 -12.33
C PHE A 67 6.52 -14.06 -12.15
N LEU A 68 5.35 -14.21 -11.52
CA LEU A 68 4.76 -15.53 -11.28
C LEU A 68 4.42 -16.26 -12.58
N ASN A 69 3.89 -15.56 -13.58
CA ASN A 69 3.61 -16.16 -14.89
C ASN A 69 4.89 -16.57 -15.62
N TRP A 70 5.93 -15.73 -15.57
CA TRP A 70 7.24 -16.08 -16.10
C TRP A 70 7.80 -17.33 -15.40
N PHE A 71 7.71 -17.37 -14.07
CA PHE A 71 8.19 -18.49 -13.26
C PHE A 71 7.46 -19.79 -13.58
N GLU A 72 6.12 -19.76 -13.69
CA GLU A 72 5.33 -20.93 -14.11
C GLU A 72 5.70 -21.40 -15.52
N GLY A 73 5.92 -20.47 -16.45
CA GLY A 73 6.31 -20.78 -17.83
C GLY A 73 7.72 -21.37 -17.94
N TYR A 74 8.68 -20.79 -17.21
CA TYR A 74 10.07 -21.24 -17.19
C TYR A 74 10.19 -22.65 -16.60
N ASN A 75 9.48 -22.91 -15.51
CA ASN A 75 9.53 -24.19 -14.79
C ASN A 75 8.47 -25.20 -15.24
N ARG A 76 7.58 -24.84 -16.17
CA ARG A 76 6.47 -25.67 -16.68
C ARG A 76 5.60 -26.28 -15.58
N ILE A 77 5.43 -25.55 -14.48
CA ILE A 77 4.64 -25.96 -13.30
C ILE A 77 3.70 -24.83 -12.91
N LYS A 78 2.52 -25.18 -12.40
CA LYS A 78 1.62 -24.21 -11.78
C LYS A 78 1.97 -23.99 -10.32
N ILE A 79 1.97 -22.74 -9.88
CA ILE A 79 2.22 -22.38 -8.47
C ILE A 79 1.21 -23.06 -7.56
N GLU A 80 -0.03 -23.29 -8.03
CA GLU A 80 -1.06 -24.00 -7.28
C GLU A 80 -0.69 -25.44 -6.91
N ASP A 81 0.19 -26.07 -7.69
CA ASP A 81 0.65 -27.45 -7.48
C ASP A 81 1.90 -27.51 -6.58
N MET A 82 2.44 -26.37 -6.16
CA MET A 82 3.65 -26.25 -5.36
C MET A 82 3.37 -26.22 -3.86
N LYS A 83 4.28 -26.78 -3.07
CA LYS A 83 4.35 -26.57 -1.63
C LYS A 83 4.68 -25.10 -1.34
N ASN A 84 4.14 -24.57 -0.24
CA ASN A 84 4.32 -23.17 0.16
C ASN A 84 3.85 -22.14 -0.89
N LYS A 85 2.85 -22.47 -1.71
CA LYS A 85 2.30 -21.59 -2.74
C LYS A 85 1.96 -20.17 -2.27
N THR A 86 1.46 -20.02 -1.05
CA THR A 86 1.18 -18.69 -0.47
C THR A 86 2.47 -17.87 -0.31
N LYS A 87 3.56 -18.50 0.19
CA LYS A 87 4.87 -17.85 0.31
C LYS A 87 5.47 -17.51 -1.05
N ILE A 88 5.28 -18.39 -2.05
CA ILE A 88 5.72 -18.12 -3.44
C ILE A 88 4.97 -16.91 -4.00
N LYS A 89 3.65 -16.79 -3.77
CA LYS A 89 2.86 -15.63 -4.19
C LYS A 89 3.29 -14.33 -3.49
N SER A 90 3.83 -14.44 -2.29
CA SER A 90 4.39 -13.33 -1.52
C SER A 90 5.92 -13.32 -1.49
N TYR A 91 6.58 -13.75 -2.57
CA TYR A 91 8.05 -13.86 -2.65
C TYR A 91 8.80 -12.55 -2.34
N TYR A 92 8.15 -11.41 -2.57
CA TYR A 92 8.69 -10.08 -2.25
C TYR A 92 8.88 -9.82 -0.76
N GLY A 93 8.32 -10.67 0.12
CA GLY A 93 8.56 -10.64 1.56
C GLY A 93 9.62 -11.65 2.03
N LEU A 94 10.25 -12.40 1.11
CA LEU A 94 11.28 -13.37 1.39
C LEU A 94 12.62 -12.85 0.92
N ASN A 95 13.72 -13.30 1.54
CA ASN A 95 15.05 -13.18 0.94
C ASN A 95 15.32 -14.33 -0.06
N TRP A 96 16.40 -14.20 -0.83
CA TRP A 96 16.74 -15.20 -1.85
C TRP A 96 16.91 -16.61 -1.28
N ASN A 97 17.57 -16.77 -0.14
CA ASN A 97 17.79 -18.09 0.46
C ASN A 97 16.46 -18.74 0.87
N GLU A 98 15.56 -17.97 1.50
CA GLU A 98 14.22 -18.45 1.86
C GLU A 98 13.39 -18.84 0.63
N PHE A 99 13.50 -18.06 -0.45
CA PHE A 99 12.85 -18.38 -1.71
C PHE A 99 13.44 -19.65 -2.35
N LEU A 100 14.77 -19.77 -2.38
CA LEU A 100 15.49 -20.93 -2.89
C LEU A 100 15.14 -22.21 -2.12
N ASP A 101 15.04 -22.15 -0.79
CA ASP A 101 14.62 -23.29 0.03
C ASP A 101 13.24 -23.80 -0.39
N ILE A 102 12.32 -22.89 -0.72
CA ILE A 102 10.99 -23.25 -1.24
C ILE A 102 11.09 -23.90 -2.63
N LEU A 103 12.00 -23.42 -3.49
CA LEU A 103 12.24 -24.03 -4.81
C LEU A 103 12.77 -25.45 -4.66
N VAL A 104 13.78 -25.68 -3.82
CA VAL A 104 14.37 -27.00 -3.56
C VAL A 104 13.32 -27.97 -3.02
N GLN A 105 12.42 -27.53 -2.14
CA GLN A 105 11.30 -28.36 -1.65
C GLN A 105 10.32 -28.82 -2.73
N ASN A 106 10.33 -28.15 -3.89
CA ASN A 106 9.50 -28.43 -5.05
C ASN A 106 10.31 -28.99 -6.23
N GLU A 107 11.58 -29.33 -6.05
CA GLU A 107 12.49 -29.77 -7.12
C GLU A 107 11.94 -30.96 -7.93
N SER A 108 11.31 -31.92 -7.27
CA SER A 108 10.70 -33.08 -7.94
C SER A 108 9.54 -32.72 -8.88
N LYS A 109 8.92 -31.55 -8.71
CA LYS A 109 7.78 -31.06 -9.50
C LYS A 109 8.18 -30.01 -10.55
N ILE A 110 9.23 -29.23 -10.30
CA ILE A 110 9.72 -28.11 -11.13
C ILE A 110 10.34 -28.56 -12.48
N THR A 111 10.36 -29.88 -12.75
CA THR A 111 10.61 -30.50 -14.07
C THR A 111 12.08 -30.80 -14.35
N LYS A 112 12.46 -32.10 -14.48
CA LYS A 112 13.64 -32.75 -15.14
C LYS A 112 15.05 -32.11 -15.08
N ARG A 113 15.23 -30.88 -14.63
CA ARG A 113 16.49 -30.15 -14.50
C ARG A 113 16.75 -29.97 -13.01
N ASN A 114 18.00 -30.12 -12.61
CA ASN A 114 18.44 -29.94 -11.23
C ASN A 114 18.37 -28.45 -10.88
N ILE A 115 17.61 -28.07 -9.85
CA ILE A 115 17.51 -26.66 -9.42
C ILE A 115 18.86 -26.16 -8.88
N ASN A 116 19.70 -27.09 -8.43
CA ASN A 116 21.07 -26.82 -8.00
C ASN A 116 22.04 -26.64 -9.18
N ASP A 117 21.59 -26.73 -10.43
CA ASP A 117 22.39 -26.29 -11.58
C ASP A 117 22.60 -24.77 -11.48
N LEU A 118 23.87 -24.37 -11.42
CA LEU A 118 24.28 -22.98 -11.24
C LEU A 118 23.64 -22.05 -12.28
N LYS A 119 23.53 -22.46 -13.54
CA LYS A 119 22.93 -21.62 -14.60
C LYS A 119 21.44 -21.40 -14.39
N ILE A 120 20.75 -22.41 -13.88
CA ILE A 120 19.31 -22.32 -13.59
C ILE A 120 19.11 -21.42 -12.38
N LYS A 121 19.93 -21.61 -11.34
CA LYS A 121 19.90 -20.80 -10.14
C LYS A 121 20.14 -19.32 -10.45
N GLU A 122 21.23 -19.00 -11.16
CA GLU A 122 21.58 -17.63 -11.54
C GLU A 122 20.49 -16.96 -12.38
N HIS A 123 19.86 -17.71 -13.29
CA HIS A 123 18.77 -17.16 -14.10
C HIS A 123 17.54 -16.83 -13.26
N ILE A 124 17.16 -17.72 -12.34
CA ILE A 124 16.02 -17.48 -11.44
C ILE A 124 16.32 -16.35 -10.45
N GLU A 125 17.54 -16.31 -9.92
CA GLU A 125 18.02 -15.26 -9.02
C GLU A 125 17.96 -13.90 -9.71
N GLY A 126 18.50 -13.79 -10.92
CA GLY A 126 18.47 -12.54 -11.68
C GLY A 126 17.05 -12.05 -11.97
N GLU A 127 16.13 -12.92 -12.36
CA GLU A 127 14.72 -12.53 -12.60
C GLU A 127 13.98 -12.18 -11.30
N TYR A 128 14.30 -12.86 -10.20
CA TYR A 128 13.80 -12.53 -8.86
C TYR A 128 14.29 -11.14 -8.44
N GLU A 129 15.59 -10.86 -8.54
CA GLU A 129 16.18 -9.57 -8.21
C GLU A 129 15.64 -8.44 -9.11
N ASN A 130 15.51 -8.69 -10.42
CA ASN A 130 14.93 -7.73 -11.36
C ASN A 130 13.48 -7.37 -11.00
N SER A 131 12.69 -8.35 -10.56
CA SER A 131 11.34 -8.10 -10.09
C SER A 131 11.32 -7.30 -8.78
N LEU A 132 12.17 -7.66 -7.81
CA LEU A 132 12.31 -6.91 -6.57
C LEU A 132 12.77 -5.46 -6.79
N ALA A 133 13.68 -5.23 -7.74
CA ALA A 133 14.14 -3.89 -8.07
C ALA A 133 12.99 -2.97 -8.52
N LYS A 134 11.93 -3.52 -9.11
CA LYS A 134 10.71 -2.79 -9.47
C LYS A 134 9.69 -2.76 -8.33
N LEU A 135 9.56 -3.84 -7.57
CA LEU A 135 8.59 -3.95 -6.49
C LEU A 135 8.96 -3.14 -5.24
N ASN A 136 10.23 -3.11 -4.84
CA ASN A 136 10.67 -2.44 -3.62
C ASN A 136 10.31 -0.94 -3.64
N PRO A 137 10.59 -0.17 -4.71
CA PRO A 137 10.16 1.23 -4.78
C PRO A 137 8.64 1.40 -4.70
N LEU A 138 7.85 0.47 -5.25
CA LEU A 138 6.39 0.51 -5.17
C LEU A 138 5.90 0.22 -3.74
N LEU A 139 6.48 -0.79 -3.09
CA LEU A 139 6.16 -1.15 -1.70
C LEU A 139 6.47 0.01 -0.75
N ASP A 140 7.63 0.65 -0.91
CA ASP A 140 8.04 1.79 -0.10
C ASP A 140 7.12 3.00 -0.30
N LYS A 141 6.73 3.29 -1.55
CA LYS A 141 5.78 4.37 -1.85
C LYS A 141 4.39 4.09 -1.28
N ILE A 142 3.90 2.87 -1.41
CA ILE A 142 2.61 2.45 -0.83
C ILE A 142 2.64 2.64 0.69
N LYS A 143 3.68 2.13 1.36
CA LYS A 143 3.85 2.26 2.82
C LYS A 143 3.94 3.73 3.27
N SER A 144 4.69 4.54 2.52
CA SER A 144 4.85 5.96 2.82
C SER A 144 3.55 6.74 2.63
N THR A 145 2.77 6.38 1.60
CA THR A 145 1.47 7.00 1.31
C THR A 145 0.43 6.61 2.36
N ASP A 146 0.39 5.35 2.79
CA ASP A 146 -0.45 4.89 3.89
C ASP A 146 -0.15 5.65 5.18
N ARG A 147 1.13 5.79 5.54
CA ARG A 147 1.55 6.59 6.70
C ARG A 147 1.11 8.06 6.57
N LEU A 148 1.24 8.65 5.38
CA LEU A 148 0.80 10.02 5.14
C LEU A 148 -0.71 10.17 5.32
N ILE A 149 -1.50 9.23 4.79
CA ILE A 149 -2.96 9.19 4.98
C ILE A 149 -3.28 9.11 6.47
N ASN A 150 -2.65 8.19 7.22
CA ASN A 150 -2.87 8.07 8.66
C ASN A 150 -2.55 9.37 9.41
N GLN A 151 -1.44 10.03 9.08
CA GLN A 151 -1.10 11.32 9.68
C GLN A 151 -2.12 12.44 9.38
N ILE A 152 -2.66 12.46 8.15
CA ILE A 152 -3.73 13.40 7.80
C ILE A 152 -4.99 13.07 8.60
N VAL A 153 -5.37 11.80 8.70
CA VAL A 153 -6.53 11.33 9.46
C VAL A 153 -6.39 11.67 10.95
N TYR A 154 -5.25 11.39 11.58
CA TYR A 154 -5.01 11.71 12.99
C TYR A 154 -5.15 13.21 13.26
N LYS A 155 -4.61 14.05 12.37
CA LYS A 155 -4.76 15.51 12.47
C LYS A 155 -6.20 15.98 12.27
N LEU A 156 -6.97 15.33 11.40
CA LEU A 156 -8.40 15.63 11.21
C LEU A 156 -9.24 15.29 12.44
N TYR A 157 -8.89 14.22 13.14
CA TYR A 157 -9.58 13.79 14.36
C TYR A 157 -8.99 14.40 15.64
N GLY A 158 -7.93 15.20 15.54
CA GLY A 158 -7.30 15.86 16.69
C GLY A 158 -6.64 14.92 17.68
N LEU A 159 -6.16 13.75 17.24
CA LEU A 159 -5.57 12.75 18.14
C LEU A 159 -4.28 13.26 18.78
N THR A 160 -4.09 12.92 20.05
CA THR A 160 -2.81 13.14 20.74
C THR A 160 -1.78 12.07 20.40
N ASP A 161 -0.50 12.34 20.72
CA ASP A 161 0.58 11.37 20.51
C ASP A 161 0.33 10.05 21.26
N GLU A 162 -0.32 10.10 22.43
CA GLU A 162 -0.71 8.92 23.18
C GLU A 162 -1.79 8.10 22.46
N GLU A 163 -2.80 8.75 21.88
CA GLU A 163 -3.87 8.09 21.12
C GLU A 163 -3.33 7.50 19.81
N ILE A 164 -2.45 8.23 19.11
CA ILE A 164 -1.76 7.73 17.92
C ILE A 164 -0.93 6.49 18.27
N ALA A 165 -0.18 6.52 19.38
CA ALA A 165 0.64 5.39 19.81
C ALA A 165 -0.20 4.15 20.16
N ILE A 166 -1.43 4.32 20.66
CA ILE A 166 -2.35 3.20 20.89
C ILE A 166 -2.79 2.60 19.55
N VAL A 167 -3.24 3.44 18.61
CA VAL A 167 -3.71 3.00 17.28
C VAL A 167 -2.60 2.31 16.48
N GLU A 168 -1.38 2.84 16.51
CA GLU A 168 -0.25 2.24 15.80
C GLU A 168 0.21 0.91 16.42
N ARG A 169 0.05 0.74 17.74
CA ARG A 169 0.33 -0.55 18.41
C ARG A 169 -0.70 -1.63 18.09
N GLU A 170 -1.97 -1.26 17.92
CA GLU A 170 -3.03 -2.22 17.55
C GLU A 170 -2.94 -2.67 16.08
N ASN A 171 -2.31 -1.86 15.22
CA ASN A 171 -2.16 -2.13 13.78
C ASN A 171 -0.78 -2.70 13.39
N SER A 172 0.12 -2.95 14.35
CA SER A 172 1.48 -3.53 14.16
C SER A 172 1.48 -5.05 14.28
#